data_AF-A0AAN6D7B4-F1
#
_entry.id   AF-A0AAN6D7B4-F1
#
_cell.length_a   1.000
_cell.length_b   1.000
_cell.length_c   1.000
_cell.angle_alpha   90.00
_cell.angle_beta   90.00
_cell.angle_gamma   90.00
#
_symmetry.space_group_name_H-M   'P 1'
#
loop_
_entity.id
_entity.type
_entity.pdbx_description
1 polymer ?
#
loop_
_entity_poly.entity_id
_entity_poly.type
_entity_poly.pdbx_seq_one_letter_code
_entity_poly.pdbx_strand_id
1 'polypeptide(L)'
;MISQELKDELDALDAIFPGCYDFISEQVYRFRIPKYDYISIRIRFPENYPEEIPNILNVKCDKRGFDEKHVAQLLQEVLESIFEPGVVCIFDFFTECDAILYSGDDEEQEDVDVNVEISTFERNQEAEDESEAIDEYAVDYTYNEEKERANAKTGRENQPKMLEPLANWSISEAISDRKSTFVGFARSVESVEKAIEYLELLKQDRKVAKANHNMTAWRIRDPETGAQYQDCDDDGETAAGGRLLHLLSIMDVWNVMVVVSRWFGGVHIGPDRFKHINACARDAIVKGGFEIADAKKKKKKKK
;
A
#
# COMPACT_ATOMS: atom_id res chain seq x y z
N MET A 1 26.06 7.16 13.39
CA MET A 1 25.28 8.01 12.44
C MET A 1 24.26 7.10 11.76
N ILE A 2 22.98 7.46 11.70
CA ILE A 2 21.96 6.60 11.08
C ILE A 2 22.12 6.59 9.56
N SER A 3 21.87 5.45 8.91
CA SER A 3 21.86 5.37 7.45
C SER A 3 20.75 6.24 6.87
N GLN A 4 20.97 6.77 5.66
CA GLN A 4 19.98 7.62 5.01
C GLN A 4 18.72 6.80 4.67
N GLU A 5 18.89 5.53 4.31
CA GLU A 5 17.81 4.58 4.07
C GLU A 5 16.91 4.39 5.30
N LEU A 6 17.50 4.19 6.48
CA LEU A 6 16.74 4.07 7.72
C LEU A 6 15.95 5.35 8.01
N LYS A 7 16.58 6.51 7.81
CA LYS A 7 15.92 7.79 8.02
C LYS A 7 14.73 7.95 7.06
N ASP A 8 14.92 7.62 5.79
CA ASP A 8 13.87 7.74 4.78
C ASP A 8 12.73 6.75 5.03
N GLU A 9 13.03 5.54 5.50
CA GLU A 9 12.03 4.55 5.91
C GLU A 9 11.25 5.00 7.15
N LEU A 10 11.92 5.53 8.17
CA LEU A 10 11.26 6.08 9.36
C LEU A 10 10.35 7.27 9.01
N ASP A 11 10.82 8.18 8.15
CA ASP A 11 10.02 9.30 7.65
C ASP A 11 8.80 8.78 6.86
N ALA A 12 8.94 7.69 6.11
CA ALA A 12 7.82 7.06 5.42
C ALA A 12 6.83 6.46 6.42
N LEU A 13 7.34 5.75 7.43
CA LEU A 13 6.52 5.15 8.48
C LEU A 13 5.78 6.20 9.29
N ASP A 14 6.37 7.35 9.63
CA ASP A 14 5.68 8.44 10.32
C ASP A 14 4.61 9.09 9.43
N ALA A 15 4.87 9.24 8.13
CA ALA A 15 3.88 9.75 7.19
C ALA A 15 2.67 8.82 6.99
N ILE A 16 2.87 7.51 7.18
CA ILE A 16 1.82 6.49 7.07
C ILE A 16 1.11 6.31 8.42
N PHE A 17 1.88 6.23 9.50
CA PHE A 17 1.44 5.98 10.86
C PHE A 17 2.04 7.03 11.81
N PRO A 18 1.45 8.23 11.90
CA PRO A 18 2.00 9.30 12.72
C PRO A 18 2.19 8.88 14.18
N GLY A 19 3.41 9.00 14.69
CA GLY A 19 3.76 8.61 16.06
C GLY A 19 3.85 7.11 16.30
N CYS A 20 3.96 6.28 15.25
CA CYS A 20 4.14 4.83 15.39
C CYS A 20 5.50 4.43 15.96
N TYR A 21 6.44 5.36 16.12
CA TYR A 21 7.71 5.09 16.78
C TYR A 21 8.18 6.23 17.68
N ASP A 22 9.08 5.88 18.59
CA ASP A 22 9.82 6.80 19.45
C ASP A 22 11.31 6.48 19.35
N PHE A 23 12.14 7.52 19.23
CA PHE A 23 13.59 7.39 19.37
C PHE A 23 13.96 7.09 20.83
N ILE A 24 14.80 6.07 21.05
CA ILE A 24 15.29 5.70 22.40
C ILE A 24 16.75 6.07 22.57
N SER A 25 17.61 5.60 21.67
CA SER A 25 19.06 5.87 21.66
C SER A 25 19.62 5.64 20.26
N GLU A 26 20.93 5.82 20.07
CA GLU A 26 21.56 5.57 18.76
C GLU A 26 21.17 4.18 18.23
N GLN A 27 20.60 4.18 17.01
CA GLN A 27 20.07 3.01 16.30
C GLN A 27 18.96 2.22 17.01
N VAL A 28 18.43 2.68 18.14
CA VAL A 28 17.37 1.98 18.88
C VAL A 28 16.10 2.80 18.86
N TYR A 29 15.06 2.18 18.33
CA TYR A 29 13.72 2.76 18.21
C TYR A 29 12.72 1.86 18.91
N ARG A 30 11.71 2.48 19.51
CA ARG A 30 10.53 1.78 20.01
C ARG A 30 9.41 1.99 19.00
N PHE A 31 8.87 0.93 18.47
CA PHE A 31 7.73 0.92 17.57
C PHE A 31 6.46 0.49 18.31
N ARG A 32 5.32 1.04 17.88
CA ARG A 32 3.96 0.69 18.29
C ARG A 32 3.20 0.27 17.03
N ILE A 33 2.59 -0.91 17.07
CA ILE A 33 1.85 -1.41 15.91
C ILE A 33 0.51 -0.66 15.84
N PRO A 34 0.13 -0.04 14.70
CA PRO A 34 -1.01 0.87 14.61
C PRO A 34 -2.36 0.31 15.10
N LYS A 35 -2.62 -1.00 14.94
CA LYS A 35 -3.83 -1.68 15.45
C LYS A 35 -3.65 -2.36 16.82
N TYR A 36 -2.41 -2.58 17.24
CA TYR A 36 -2.06 -3.22 18.51
C TYR A 36 -1.17 -2.26 19.30
N ASP A 37 -1.73 -1.10 19.65
CA ASP A 37 -1.01 -0.03 20.36
C ASP A 37 -0.54 -0.45 21.77
N TYR A 38 -1.12 -1.53 22.30
CA TYR A 38 -0.70 -2.24 23.51
C TYR A 38 0.55 -3.11 23.31
N ILE A 39 1.00 -3.34 22.08
CA ILE A 39 2.26 -4.01 21.76
C ILE A 39 3.30 -2.96 21.39
N SER A 40 4.43 -2.99 22.09
CA SER A 40 5.59 -2.17 21.74
C SER A 40 6.84 -3.01 21.52
N ILE A 41 7.56 -2.70 20.45
CA ILE A 41 8.73 -3.46 19.99
C ILE A 41 9.93 -2.52 20.01
N ARG A 42 10.99 -2.89 20.72
CA ARG A 42 12.28 -2.19 20.63
C ARG A 42 13.14 -2.89 19.61
N ILE A 43 13.54 -2.17 18.58
CA ILE A 43 14.39 -2.68 17.50
C ILE A 43 15.69 -1.88 17.49
N ARG A 44 16.82 -2.59 17.37
CA ARG A 44 18.12 -2.01 17.08
C ARG A 44 18.43 -2.21 15.60
N PHE A 45 18.82 -1.16 14.91
CA PHE A 45 19.30 -1.22 13.54
C PHE A 45 20.82 -1.33 13.51
N PRO A 46 21.41 -2.16 12.64
CA PRO A 46 22.85 -2.17 12.44
C PRO A 46 23.31 -0.91 11.68
N GLU A 47 24.61 -0.60 11.74
CA GLU A 47 25.13 0.64 11.12
C GLU A 47 25.01 0.66 9.60
N ASN A 48 25.06 -0.51 8.98
CA ASN A 48 24.98 -0.77 7.55
C ASN A 48 23.55 -1.15 7.09
N TYR A 49 22.52 -0.96 7.92
CA TYR A 49 21.13 -1.18 7.49
C TYR A 49 20.83 -0.41 6.19
N PRO A 50 20.25 -1.03 5.15
CA PRO A 50 19.54 -2.33 5.14
C PRO A 50 20.37 -3.57 4.72
N GLU A 51 21.70 -3.52 4.69
CA GLU A 51 22.54 -4.68 4.34
C GLU A 51 22.51 -5.79 5.42
N GLU A 52 22.23 -5.41 6.67
CA GLU A 52 22.14 -6.33 7.80
C GLU A 52 20.79 -6.19 8.50
N ILE A 53 20.29 -7.31 9.00
CA ILE A 53 18.97 -7.42 9.61
C ILE A 53 18.88 -6.61 10.91
N PRO A 54 17.76 -5.90 11.17
CA PRO A 54 17.50 -5.31 12.48
C PRO A 54 17.34 -6.39 13.57
N ASN A 55 17.60 -6.01 14.82
CA ASN A 55 17.50 -6.92 15.96
C ASN A 55 16.39 -6.49 16.92
N ILE A 56 15.42 -7.37 17.17
CA ILE A 56 14.38 -7.16 18.17
C ILE A 56 14.99 -7.34 19.56
N LEU A 57 15.15 -6.23 20.28
CA LEU A 57 15.73 -6.22 21.62
C LEU A 57 14.72 -6.65 22.69
N ASN A 58 13.46 -6.21 22.55
CA ASN A 58 12.44 -6.42 23.56
C ASN A 58 11.04 -6.19 22.97
N VAL A 59 10.09 -7.02 23.38
CA VAL A 59 8.66 -6.84 23.10
C VAL A 59 7.95 -6.68 24.43
N LYS A 60 6.99 -5.77 24.49
CA LYS A 60 6.09 -5.59 25.63
C LYS A 60 4.65 -5.62 25.18
N CYS A 61 3.81 -6.28 25.97
CA CYS A 61 2.38 -6.39 25.73
C CYS A 61 1.62 -5.91 26.97
N ASP A 62 0.96 -4.76 26.88
CA ASP A 62 0.20 -4.15 27.97
C ASP A 62 -1.23 -4.74 28.13
N LYS A 63 -1.56 -5.81 27.38
CA LYS A 63 -2.84 -6.55 27.44
C LYS A 63 -2.66 -7.87 28.21
N ARG A 64 -3.59 -8.18 29.13
CA ARG A 64 -3.57 -9.45 29.88
C ARG A 64 -3.78 -10.64 28.96
N GLY A 65 -3.05 -11.73 29.18
CA GLY A 65 -3.20 -12.99 28.45
C GLY A 65 -2.21 -13.21 27.30
N PHE A 66 -1.36 -12.22 26.99
CA PHE A 66 -0.29 -12.37 26.01
C PHE A 66 1.00 -12.83 26.69
N ASP A 67 1.63 -13.88 26.16
CA ASP A 67 3.00 -14.25 26.53
C ASP A 67 3.99 -13.43 25.70
N GLU A 68 4.63 -12.45 26.33
CA GLU A 68 5.62 -11.58 25.68
C GLU A 68 6.74 -12.37 25.00
N LYS A 69 7.11 -13.54 25.51
CA LYS A 69 8.15 -14.39 24.88
C LYS A 69 7.65 -15.01 23.59
N HIS A 70 6.41 -15.52 23.61
CA HIS A 70 5.80 -16.11 22.42
C HIS A 70 5.62 -15.06 21.33
N VAL A 71 5.11 -13.88 21.67
CA VAL A 71 4.97 -12.76 20.74
C VAL A 71 6.34 -12.32 20.22
N ALA A 72 7.35 -12.20 21.08
CA ALA A 72 8.71 -11.87 20.63
C ALA A 72 9.28 -12.89 19.64
N GLN A 73 9.01 -14.19 19.84
CA GLN A 73 9.44 -15.23 18.93
C GLN A 73 8.75 -15.12 17.57
N LEU A 74 7.41 -14.97 17.55
CA LEU A 74 6.65 -14.77 16.31
C LEU A 74 7.17 -13.55 15.53
N LEU A 75 7.36 -12.43 16.21
CA LEU A 75 7.86 -11.22 15.58
C LEU A 75 9.29 -11.38 15.06
N GLN A 76 10.13 -12.15 15.75
CA GLN A 76 11.47 -12.46 15.25
C GLN A 76 11.42 -13.31 13.98
N GLU A 77 10.57 -14.34 13.95
CA GLU A 77 10.37 -15.20 12.77
C GLU A 77 9.86 -14.40 11.56
N VAL A 78 8.97 -13.44 11.78
CA VAL A 78 8.50 -12.50 10.74
C VAL A 78 9.63 -11.64 10.22
N LEU A 79 10.40 -11.02 11.12
CA LEU A 79 11.49 -10.13 10.71
C LEU A 79 12.55 -10.89 9.90
N GLU A 80 12.83 -12.14 10.26
CA GLU A 80 13.74 -13.02 9.53
C GLU A 80 13.18 -13.48 8.19
N SER A 81 11.88 -13.73 8.08
CA SER A 81 11.27 -14.23 6.85
C SER A 81 11.19 -13.17 5.74
N ILE A 82 11.02 -11.90 6.11
CA ILE A 82 10.89 -10.78 5.16
C ILE A 82 12.21 -10.09 4.84
N PHE A 83 13.27 -10.36 5.61
CA PHE A 83 14.53 -9.63 5.46
C PHE A 83 15.28 -10.06 4.20
N GLU A 84 15.58 -9.08 3.34
CA GLU A 84 16.47 -9.24 2.20
C GLU A 84 17.58 -8.19 2.27
N PRO A 85 18.87 -8.57 2.19
CA PRO A 85 19.98 -7.62 2.20
C PRO A 85 19.83 -6.54 1.11
N GLY A 86 19.99 -5.28 1.51
CA GLY A 86 19.88 -4.12 0.61
C GLY A 86 18.45 -3.57 0.49
N VAL A 87 17.46 -4.21 1.11
CA VAL A 87 16.05 -3.80 1.08
C VAL A 87 15.57 -3.39 2.47
N VAL A 88 14.96 -2.21 2.58
CA VAL A 88 14.34 -1.79 3.85
C VAL A 88 13.06 -2.60 4.09
N CYS A 89 12.78 -2.96 5.34
CA CYS A 89 11.82 -4.02 5.67
C CYS A 89 10.89 -3.72 6.84
N ILE A 90 11.00 -2.57 7.52
CA ILE A 90 10.20 -2.29 8.73
C ILE A 90 8.74 -2.05 8.41
N PHE A 91 8.43 -1.49 7.24
CA PHE A 91 7.04 -1.40 6.82
C PHE A 91 6.44 -2.78 6.54
N ASP A 92 7.18 -3.65 5.85
CA ASP A 92 6.71 -5.00 5.51
C ASP A 92 6.58 -5.82 6.80
N PHE A 93 7.50 -5.61 7.75
CA PHE A 93 7.43 -6.13 9.11
C PHE A 93 6.10 -5.75 9.77
N PHE A 94 5.68 -4.49 9.71
CA PHE A 94 4.41 -4.05 10.28
C PHE A 94 3.20 -4.68 9.60
N THR A 95 3.29 -4.91 8.29
CA THR A 95 2.22 -5.50 7.49
C THR A 95 2.04 -6.98 7.87
N GLU A 96 3.13 -7.73 7.97
CA GLU A 96 3.11 -9.14 8.39
C GLU A 96 2.73 -9.31 9.86
N CYS A 97 3.16 -8.38 10.73
CA CYS A 97 2.69 -8.35 12.11
C CYS A 97 1.17 -8.22 12.20
N ASP A 98 0.56 -7.42 11.31
CA ASP A 98 -0.90 -7.27 11.27
C ASP A 98 -1.58 -8.60 10.96
N ALA A 99 -1.08 -9.34 9.96
CA ALA A 99 -1.64 -10.63 9.55
C ALA A 99 -1.56 -11.69 10.66
N ILE A 100 -0.41 -11.80 11.34
CA ILE A 100 -0.15 -12.86 12.34
C ILE A 100 -0.77 -12.53 13.70
N LEU A 101 -0.85 -11.26 14.08
CA LEU A 101 -1.50 -10.87 15.33
C LEU A 101 -3.03 -10.87 15.20
N TYR A 102 -3.57 -10.80 13.98
CA TYR A 102 -5.02 -10.84 13.72
C TYR A 102 -5.62 -12.24 13.91
N SER A 103 -4.85 -13.32 13.70
CA SER A 103 -5.31 -14.70 13.89
C SER A 103 -5.51 -15.10 15.37
N GLY A 104 -5.27 -14.19 16.33
CA GLY A 104 -5.40 -14.47 17.77
C GLY A 104 -6.57 -13.77 18.47
N ASP A 105 -7.34 -12.91 17.80
CA ASP A 105 -8.43 -12.15 18.45
C ASP A 105 -9.85 -12.68 18.13
N ASP A 106 -10.00 -13.70 17.28
CA ASP A 106 -11.27 -14.40 17.02
C ASP A 106 -11.15 -15.90 17.27
N GLU A 107 -11.12 -16.35 18.53
CA GLU A 107 -11.71 -17.64 18.91
C GLU A 107 -12.28 -17.59 20.36
N GLU A 108 -13.60 -17.41 20.46
CA GLU A 108 -14.35 -18.40 21.23
C GLU A 108 -14.04 -19.76 20.58
N GLN A 109 -13.21 -20.55 21.28
CA GLN A 109 -12.75 -21.91 20.98
C GLN A 109 -13.49 -22.65 19.85
N GLU A 110 -12.76 -23.06 18.80
CA GLU A 110 -12.94 -24.39 18.20
C GLU A 110 -11.62 -24.85 17.56
N ASP A 111 -11.01 -25.88 18.16
CA ASP A 111 -9.74 -26.47 17.72
C ASP A 111 -9.73 -26.76 16.20
N VAL A 112 -8.87 -26.07 15.44
CA VAL A 112 -8.52 -26.46 14.07
C VAL A 112 -7.02 -26.70 13.97
N ASP A 113 -6.64 -27.98 13.88
CA ASP A 113 -5.32 -28.41 13.43
C ASP A 113 -5.07 -27.88 12.01
N VAL A 114 -4.21 -26.86 11.86
CA VAL A 114 -3.74 -26.41 10.54
C VAL A 114 -2.30 -26.86 10.35
N ASN A 115 -2.14 -28.00 9.66
CA ASN A 115 -0.89 -28.36 9.02
C ASN A 115 -0.61 -27.35 7.89
N VAL A 116 0.35 -26.46 8.09
CA VAL A 116 0.89 -25.60 7.01
C VAL A 116 2.02 -26.36 6.32
N GLU A 117 1.72 -26.97 5.17
CA GLU A 117 2.75 -27.39 4.22
C GLU A 117 3.30 -26.14 3.51
N ILE A 118 4.52 -25.77 3.86
CA ILE A 118 5.29 -24.73 3.18
C ILE A 118 5.75 -25.30 1.83
N SER A 119 5.07 -24.94 0.73
CA SER A 119 5.59 -25.20 -0.61
C SER A 119 6.66 -24.17 -0.96
N THR A 120 7.93 -24.56 -0.87
CA THR A 120 9.06 -23.82 -1.42
C THR A 120 8.89 -23.65 -2.93
N PHE A 121 8.76 -22.41 -3.43
CA PHE A 121 8.77 -22.13 -4.86
C PHE A 121 10.17 -21.65 -5.28
N GLU A 122 10.79 -22.40 -6.18
CA GLU A 122 12.13 -22.14 -6.71
C GLU A 122 12.15 -20.88 -7.60
N ARG A 123 13.19 -20.07 -7.39
CA ARG A 123 13.51 -18.84 -8.11
C ARG A 123 14.14 -19.21 -9.47
N ASN A 124 13.49 -18.88 -10.58
CA ASN A 124 14.16 -18.79 -11.87
C ASN A 124 14.36 -17.31 -12.22
N GLN A 125 15.62 -16.90 -12.22
CA GLN A 125 16.08 -15.62 -12.75
C GLN A 125 16.15 -15.71 -14.29
N GLU A 126 15.66 -14.66 -14.96
CA GLU A 126 16.30 -13.96 -16.09
C GLU A 126 15.25 -13.11 -16.80
N ALA A 127 15.42 -11.79 -16.77
CA ALA A 127 14.96 -10.90 -17.84
C ALA A 127 15.84 -9.65 -17.86
N GLU A 128 16.45 -9.43 -19.02
CA GLU A 128 17.49 -8.45 -19.30
C GLU A 128 16.93 -7.02 -19.34
N ASP A 129 17.72 -6.10 -18.79
CA ASP A 129 17.54 -4.65 -18.80
C ASP A 129 17.77 -4.09 -20.21
N GLU A 130 16.73 -3.59 -20.86
CA GLU A 130 16.85 -2.55 -21.88
C GLU A 130 15.72 -1.52 -21.70
N SER A 131 16.02 -0.40 -21.04
CA SER A 131 15.16 0.78 -21.12
C SER A 131 15.99 2.03 -21.42
N GLU A 132 15.78 2.56 -22.63
CA GLU A 132 16.27 3.88 -23.03
C GLU A 132 15.55 4.96 -22.21
N ALA A 133 16.34 5.87 -21.61
CA ALA A 133 15.83 6.97 -20.83
C ALA A 133 15.00 7.94 -21.70
N ILE A 134 13.71 8.08 -21.42
CA ILE A 134 12.84 9.08 -22.05
C ILE A 134 12.50 10.16 -21.02
N ASP A 135 13.23 11.26 -21.11
CA ASP A 135 13.16 12.44 -20.25
C ASP A 135 12.21 13.50 -20.84
N GLU A 136 10.90 13.21 -20.99
CA GLU A 136 9.94 14.27 -21.38
C GLU A 136 8.44 13.91 -21.17
N TYR A 137 7.96 13.69 -19.95
CA TYR A 137 6.50 13.77 -19.69
C TYR A 137 6.20 14.30 -18.29
N ALA A 138 6.03 15.61 -18.16
CA ALA A 138 5.21 16.17 -17.09
C ALA A 138 3.76 15.70 -17.33
N VAL A 139 3.29 14.72 -16.55
CA VAL A 139 1.95 14.15 -16.73
C VAL A 139 0.94 15.04 -16.01
N ASP A 140 0.47 16.06 -16.72
CA ASP A 140 -0.66 16.87 -16.27
C ASP A 140 -1.99 16.10 -16.49
N TYR A 141 -2.69 15.79 -15.40
CA TYR A 141 -4.05 15.25 -15.36
C TYR A 141 -5.07 16.33 -14.92
N THR A 142 -4.81 17.62 -15.18
CA THR A 142 -5.81 18.68 -14.97
C THR A 142 -7.12 18.37 -15.70
N TYR A 143 -8.17 18.15 -14.91
CA TYR A 143 -9.53 17.94 -15.39
C TYR A 143 -10.02 19.20 -16.10
N ASN A 144 -10.29 19.11 -17.41
CA ASN A 144 -10.75 20.23 -18.22
C ASN A 144 -12.19 20.00 -18.71
N GLU A 145 -13.17 20.54 -17.99
CA GLU A 145 -14.61 20.50 -18.31
C GLU A 145 -14.93 20.94 -19.75
N GLU A 146 -14.07 21.75 -20.38
CA GLU A 146 -14.29 22.27 -21.73
C GLU A 146 -14.05 21.21 -22.82
N LYS A 147 -13.20 20.21 -22.57
CA LYS A 147 -12.91 19.13 -23.55
C LYS A 147 -14.09 18.18 -23.72
N GLU A 148 -14.82 17.84 -22.65
CA GLU A 148 -16.04 17.03 -22.73
C GLU A 148 -17.14 17.77 -23.50
N ARG A 149 -17.32 19.08 -23.23
CA ARG A 149 -18.32 19.90 -23.93
C ARG A 149 -18.01 20.07 -25.42
N ALA A 150 -16.73 20.03 -25.80
CA ALA A 150 -16.30 20.07 -27.20
C ALA A 150 -16.56 18.73 -27.91
N ASN A 151 -16.31 17.60 -27.24
CA ASN A 151 -16.53 16.27 -27.82
C ASN A 151 -18.02 15.94 -28.00
N ALA A 152 -18.89 16.47 -27.14
CA ALA A 152 -20.35 16.35 -27.25
C ALA A 152 -20.96 17.09 -28.47
N LYS A 153 -20.21 17.98 -29.15
CA LYS A 153 -20.71 18.78 -30.28
C LYS A 153 -20.34 18.25 -31.67
N THR A 154 -19.45 17.28 -31.77
CA THR A 154 -19.06 16.68 -33.07
C THR A 154 -19.82 15.38 -33.30
N GLY A 155 -21.06 15.49 -33.79
CA GLY A 155 -21.90 14.35 -34.16
C GLY A 155 -21.26 13.42 -35.19
N ARG A 156 -20.65 12.33 -34.73
CA ARG A 156 -20.28 11.15 -35.53
C ARG A 156 -21.04 9.95 -34.96
N GLU A 157 -22.23 9.71 -35.48
CA GLU A 157 -23.23 8.78 -34.93
C GLU A 157 -22.97 7.28 -35.15
N ASN A 158 -21.77 6.81 -35.52
CA ASN A 158 -21.55 5.36 -35.80
C ASN A 158 -20.18 4.82 -35.36
N GLN A 159 -19.67 5.25 -34.21
CA GLN A 159 -18.64 4.48 -33.49
C GLN A 159 -19.28 3.83 -32.26
N PRO A 160 -18.98 2.55 -31.94
CA PRO A 160 -19.36 2.02 -30.64
C PRO A 160 -18.81 2.99 -29.59
N LYS A 161 -19.65 3.46 -28.66
CA LYS A 161 -19.20 4.30 -27.55
C LYS A 161 -18.10 3.53 -26.83
N MET A 162 -16.84 3.85 -27.12
CA MET A 162 -15.72 3.36 -26.35
C MET A 162 -15.98 3.80 -24.92
N LEU A 163 -16.11 2.83 -24.00
CA LEU A 163 -16.10 3.13 -22.57
C LEU A 163 -14.81 3.92 -22.31
N GLU A 164 -14.96 5.16 -21.84
CA GLU A 164 -13.80 6.00 -21.59
C GLU A 164 -13.00 5.38 -20.43
N PRO A 165 -11.72 5.02 -20.63
CA PRO A 165 -10.93 4.29 -19.64
C PRO A 165 -10.89 4.92 -18.25
N LEU A 166 -10.95 6.26 -18.21
CA LEU A 166 -10.88 7.06 -16.99
C LEU A 166 -12.27 7.44 -16.42
N ALA A 167 -13.36 6.99 -17.03
CA ALA A 167 -14.69 7.29 -16.52
C ALA A 167 -14.88 6.76 -15.09
N ASN A 168 -15.40 7.62 -14.20
CA ASN A 168 -15.69 7.33 -12.79
C ASN A 168 -14.46 7.00 -11.92
N TRP A 169 -13.25 7.31 -12.40
CA TRP A 169 -12.06 7.29 -11.57
C TRP A 169 -11.86 8.65 -10.91
N SER A 170 -11.65 8.65 -9.60
CA SER A 170 -11.04 9.77 -8.89
C SER A 170 -9.54 9.69 -9.07
N ILE A 171 -8.90 10.80 -9.47
CA ILE A 171 -7.48 10.83 -9.84
C ILE A 171 -6.74 11.79 -8.90
N SER A 172 -5.61 11.35 -8.38
CA SER A 172 -4.74 12.18 -7.54
C SER A 172 -4.05 13.28 -8.34
N GLU A 173 -3.48 14.27 -7.64
CA GLU A 173 -2.42 15.07 -8.27
C GLU A 173 -1.22 14.17 -8.58
N ALA A 174 -0.50 14.52 -9.65
CA ALA A 174 0.74 13.83 -9.99
C ALA A 174 1.84 14.24 -9.01
N ILE A 175 2.57 13.26 -8.47
CA ILE A 175 3.76 13.49 -7.65
C ILE A 175 4.98 13.07 -8.47
N SER A 176 5.96 13.98 -8.59
CA SER A 176 7.22 13.70 -9.28
C SER A 176 8.41 13.81 -8.32
N ASP A 177 9.29 12.82 -8.34
CA ASP A 177 10.54 12.78 -7.57
C ASP A 177 11.62 12.04 -8.39
N ARG A 178 12.80 12.66 -8.53
CA ARG A 178 13.96 12.12 -9.27
C ARG A 178 13.55 11.44 -10.59
N LYS A 179 12.78 12.19 -11.40
CA LYS A 179 12.22 11.78 -12.70
C LYS A 179 11.17 10.67 -12.66
N SER A 180 10.97 9.99 -11.53
CA SER A 180 9.80 9.13 -11.35
C SER A 180 8.55 9.99 -11.17
N THR A 181 7.43 9.53 -11.74
CA THR A 181 6.11 10.16 -11.57
C THR A 181 5.10 9.13 -11.08
N PHE A 182 4.24 9.55 -10.16
CA PHE A 182 3.22 8.72 -9.52
C PHE A 182 1.84 9.37 -9.70
N VAL A 183 0.84 8.58 -10.05
CA VAL A 183 -0.57 9.01 -10.11
C VAL A 183 -1.45 7.92 -9.53
N GLY A 184 -2.32 8.30 -8.59
CA GLY A 184 -3.29 7.42 -7.96
C GLY A 184 -4.66 7.53 -8.63
N PHE A 185 -5.34 6.41 -8.74
CA PHE A 185 -6.68 6.25 -9.27
C PHE A 185 -7.50 5.50 -8.23
N ALA A 186 -8.68 6.00 -7.88
CA ALA A 186 -9.61 5.34 -6.97
C ALA A 186 -11.01 5.26 -7.58
N ARG A 187 -11.68 4.12 -7.47
CA ARG A 187 -13.02 3.92 -8.00
C ARG A 187 -13.84 2.96 -7.14
N SER A 188 -15.14 3.20 -7.07
CA SER A 188 -16.10 2.27 -6.44
C SER A 188 -16.12 0.94 -7.18
N VAL A 189 -16.19 -0.16 -6.45
CA VAL A 189 -16.25 -1.50 -7.02
C VAL A 189 -17.16 -2.40 -6.18
N GLU A 190 -18.03 -3.15 -6.87
CA GLU A 190 -19.08 -3.94 -6.24
C GLU A 190 -18.77 -5.44 -6.16
N SER A 191 -17.86 -5.94 -7.01
CA SER A 191 -17.48 -7.36 -7.04
C SER A 191 -16.06 -7.55 -7.57
N VAL A 192 -15.50 -8.74 -7.33
CA VAL A 192 -14.14 -9.09 -7.79
C VAL A 192 -14.05 -9.00 -9.31
N GLU A 193 -15.08 -9.45 -10.01
CA GLU A 193 -15.15 -9.39 -11.48
C GLU A 193 -15.13 -7.95 -11.98
N LYS A 194 -15.80 -7.03 -11.27
CA LYS A 194 -15.76 -5.60 -11.59
C LYS A 194 -14.41 -4.97 -11.30
N ALA A 195 -13.70 -5.40 -10.26
CA ALA A 195 -12.33 -4.94 -10.00
C ALA A 195 -11.41 -5.27 -11.17
N ILE A 196 -11.47 -6.52 -11.65
CA ILE A 196 -10.68 -6.99 -12.79
C ILE A 196 -11.07 -6.22 -14.06
N GLU A 197 -12.37 -6.11 -14.37
CA GLU A 197 -12.87 -5.38 -15.55
C GLU A 197 -12.42 -3.92 -15.55
N TYR A 198 -12.49 -3.24 -14.40
CA TYR A 198 -12.10 -1.84 -14.28
C TYR A 198 -10.59 -1.63 -14.40
N LEU A 199 -9.79 -2.56 -13.89
CA LEU A 199 -8.34 -2.53 -14.06
C LEU A 199 -7.94 -2.73 -15.53
N GLU A 200 -8.52 -3.72 -16.19
CA GLU A 200 -8.27 -3.96 -17.62
C GLU A 200 -8.68 -2.76 -18.46
N LEU A 201 -9.83 -2.16 -18.17
CA LEU A 201 -10.29 -0.94 -18.84
C LEU A 201 -9.35 0.24 -18.57
N LEU A 202 -8.88 0.43 -17.32
CA LEU A 202 -7.93 1.49 -16.97
C LEU A 202 -6.60 1.32 -17.72
N LYS A 203 -6.09 0.09 -17.83
CA LYS A 203 -4.87 -0.24 -18.59
C LYS A 203 -5.02 0.00 -20.11
N GLN A 204 -6.22 0.26 -20.63
CA GLN A 204 -6.41 0.71 -22.03
C GLN A 204 -6.15 2.22 -22.21
N ASP A 205 -6.09 3.01 -21.13
CA ASP A 205 -5.65 4.40 -21.22
C ASP A 205 -4.20 4.47 -21.70
N ARG A 206 -3.93 5.32 -22.70
CA ARG A 206 -2.61 5.39 -23.34
C ARG A 206 -1.48 5.80 -22.40
N LYS A 207 -1.77 6.58 -21.36
CA LYS A 207 -0.74 7.01 -20.40
C LYS A 207 -0.50 5.90 -19.39
N VAL A 208 -1.56 5.35 -18.81
CA VAL A 208 -1.49 4.23 -17.84
C VAL A 208 -0.81 3.01 -18.45
N ALA A 209 -1.15 2.66 -19.70
CA ALA A 209 -0.53 1.55 -20.43
C ALA A 209 1.00 1.69 -20.60
N LYS A 210 1.52 2.92 -20.52
CA LYS A 210 2.96 3.22 -20.60
C LYS A 210 3.65 3.31 -19.24
N ALA A 211 2.90 3.17 -18.14
CA ALA A 211 3.49 3.13 -16.82
C ALA A 211 4.34 1.86 -16.68
N ASN A 212 5.43 1.94 -15.92
CA ASN A 212 6.28 0.80 -15.62
C ASN A 212 5.58 -0.17 -14.66
N HIS A 213 4.79 0.39 -13.74
CA HIS A 213 4.03 -0.35 -12.74
C HIS A 213 2.65 0.28 -12.57
N ASN A 214 1.63 -0.55 -12.41
CA ASN A 214 0.25 -0.20 -12.08
C ASN A 214 -0.17 -1.03 -10.87
N MET A 215 0.39 -0.71 -9.70
CA MET A 215 0.12 -1.48 -8.50
C MET A 215 -1.32 -1.28 -8.06
N THR A 216 -1.96 -2.33 -7.57
CA THR A 216 -3.39 -2.32 -7.26
C THR A 216 -3.69 -2.88 -5.89
N ALA A 217 -4.77 -2.40 -5.29
CA ALA A 217 -5.39 -3.00 -4.12
C ALA A 217 -6.88 -2.71 -4.11
N TRP A 218 -7.67 -3.63 -3.58
CA TRP A 218 -9.11 -3.44 -3.41
C TRP A 218 -9.65 -4.20 -2.21
N ARG A 219 -10.75 -3.68 -1.66
CA ARG A 219 -11.51 -4.32 -0.57
C ARG A 219 -12.98 -4.24 -0.91
N ILE A 220 -13.67 -5.37 -0.87
CA ILE A 220 -15.07 -5.52 -1.26
C ILE A 220 -15.81 -6.21 -0.13
N ARG A 221 -16.94 -5.64 0.25
CA ARG A 221 -17.89 -6.23 1.18
C ARG A 221 -19.21 -6.41 0.47
N ASP A 222 -19.60 -7.67 0.29
CA ASP A 222 -20.88 -8.02 -0.27
C ASP A 222 -22.01 -7.52 0.67
N PRO A 223 -22.92 -6.66 0.18
CA PRO A 223 -23.98 -6.10 1.00
C PRO A 223 -25.08 -7.10 1.36
N GLU A 224 -25.24 -8.18 0.60
CA GLU A 224 -26.27 -9.21 0.80
C GLU A 224 -25.77 -10.32 1.74
N THR A 225 -24.57 -10.82 1.49
CA THR A 225 -24.01 -11.96 2.26
C THR A 225 -23.14 -11.51 3.44
N GLY A 226 -22.64 -10.27 3.43
CA GLY A 226 -21.66 -9.78 4.40
C GLY A 226 -20.25 -10.33 4.18
N ALA A 227 -20.04 -11.16 3.15
CA ALA A 227 -18.73 -11.70 2.80
C ALA A 227 -17.74 -10.58 2.46
N GLN A 228 -16.48 -10.77 2.84
CA GLN A 228 -15.42 -9.80 2.65
C GLN A 228 -14.34 -10.41 1.77
N TYR A 229 -13.98 -9.68 0.72
CA TYR A 229 -12.95 -10.05 -0.24
C TYR A 229 -11.95 -8.90 -0.33
N GLN A 230 -10.67 -9.22 -0.40
CA GLN A 230 -9.62 -8.23 -0.59
C GLN A 230 -8.43 -8.87 -1.28
N ASP A 231 -7.75 -8.09 -2.11
CA ASP A 231 -6.58 -8.55 -2.86
C ASP A 231 -5.72 -7.35 -3.29
N CYS A 232 -4.49 -7.64 -3.70
CA CYS A 232 -3.54 -6.65 -4.21
C CYS A 232 -2.53 -7.24 -5.19
N ASP A 233 -1.94 -6.37 -6.01
CA ASP A 233 -0.89 -6.71 -6.97
C ASP A 233 0.18 -5.61 -6.98
N ASP A 234 1.44 -6.02 -6.89
CA ASP A 234 2.61 -5.13 -6.95
C ASP A 234 2.91 -4.66 -8.39
N ASP A 235 2.48 -5.38 -9.43
CA ASP A 235 2.80 -5.13 -10.85
C ASP A 235 4.31 -4.85 -11.09
N GLY A 236 5.18 -5.58 -10.38
CA GLY A 236 6.64 -5.45 -10.44
C GLY A 236 7.25 -4.36 -9.54
N GLU A 237 6.44 -3.53 -8.88
CA GLU A 237 6.89 -2.61 -7.84
C GLU A 237 6.81 -3.31 -6.48
N THR A 238 7.86 -4.06 -6.14
CA THR A 238 7.89 -4.94 -4.96
C THR A 238 7.37 -4.27 -3.69
N ALA A 239 6.48 -4.98 -3.00
CA ALA A 239 5.78 -4.66 -1.76
C ALA A 239 4.71 -3.56 -1.84
N ALA A 240 4.52 -2.89 -2.98
CA ALA A 240 3.63 -1.73 -3.07
C ALA A 240 2.13 -2.06 -2.96
N GLY A 241 1.67 -3.15 -3.56
CA GLY A 241 0.29 -3.63 -3.52
C GLY A 241 -0.16 -3.94 -2.09
N GLY A 242 0.68 -4.66 -1.34
CA GLY A 242 0.45 -4.90 0.09
C GLY A 242 0.31 -3.60 0.90
N ARG A 243 1.17 -2.60 0.62
CA ARG A 243 1.06 -1.27 1.28
C ARG A 243 -0.26 -0.56 0.95
N LEU A 244 -0.70 -0.64 -0.30
CA LEU A 244 -1.96 -0.05 -0.74
C LEU A 244 -3.16 -0.75 -0.08
N LEU A 245 -3.14 -2.07 0.03
CA LEU A 245 -4.19 -2.82 0.70
C LEU A 245 -4.24 -2.50 2.20
N HIS A 246 -3.07 -2.37 2.82
CA HIS A 246 -2.97 -1.93 4.20
C HIS A 246 -3.52 -0.51 4.39
N LEU A 247 -3.21 0.43 3.47
CA LEU A 247 -3.76 1.79 3.47
C LEU A 247 -5.30 1.77 3.43
N LEU A 248 -5.90 0.96 2.56
CA LEU A 248 -7.36 0.79 2.51
C LEU A 248 -7.93 0.24 3.82
N SER A 249 -7.19 -0.68 4.46
CA SER A 249 -7.57 -1.29 5.72
C SER A 249 -7.56 -0.30 6.89
N ILE A 250 -6.52 0.52 7.02
CA ILE A 250 -6.42 1.53 8.10
C ILE A 250 -7.37 2.72 7.89
N MET A 251 -7.69 3.04 6.64
CA MET A 251 -8.73 4.03 6.32
C MET A 251 -10.14 3.45 6.47
N ASP A 252 -10.25 2.14 6.74
CA ASP A 252 -11.47 1.34 6.79
C ASP A 252 -12.37 1.57 5.56
N VAL A 253 -11.74 1.70 4.40
CA VAL A 253 -12.43 1.90 3.12
C VAL A 253 -12.79 0.53 2.53
N TRP A 254 -14.05 0.40 2.14
CA TRP A 254 -14.64 -0.79 1.53
C TRP A 254 -15.36 -0.43 0.23
N ASN A 255 -15.50 -1.42 -0.65
CA ASN A 255 -16.12 -1.31 -1.97
C ASN A 255 -15.38 -0.32 -2.87
N VAL A 256 -14.05 -0.31 -2.76
CA VAL A 256 -13.16 0.59 -3.51
C VAL A 256 -11.95 -0.17 -4.01
N MET A 257 -11.59 0.11 -5.26
CA MET A 257 -10.33 -0.24 -5.87
C MET A 257 -9.45 0.99 -5.97
N VAL A 258 -8.16 0.80 -5.68
CA VAL A 258 -7.11 1.79 -5.90
C VAL A 258 -6.06 1.19 -6.83
N VAL A 259 -5.61 2.00 -7.78
CA VAL A 259 -4.48 1.74 -8.65
C VAL A 259 -3.52 2.90 -8.52
N VAL A 260 -2.23 2.65 -8.36
CA VAL A 260 -1.22 3.71 -8.48
C VAL A 260 -0.31 3.35 -9.62
N SER A 261 -0.25 4.23 -10.62
CA SER A 261 0.66 4.10 -11.75
C SER A 261 1.97 4.82 -11.45
N ARG A 262 3.09 4.15 -11.68
CA ARG A 262 4.43 4.73 -11.63
C ARG A 262 5.08 4.71 -13.01
N TRP A 263 5.56 5.87 -13.45
CA TRP A 263 6.50 6.00 -14.56
C TRP A 263 7.90 6.15 -13.97
N PHE A 264 8.79 5.20 -14.27
CA PHE A 264 10.16 5.14 -13.78
C PHE A 264 11.04 6.14 -14.52
N GLY A 265 11.81 6.92 -13.76
CA GLY A 265 12.64 8.00 -14.31
C GLY A 265 14.10 7.63 -14.58
N GLY A 266 14.47 6.35 -14.48
CA GLY A 266 15.85 5.88 -14.61
C GLY A 266 16.68 5.93 -13.32
N VAL A 267 16.10 6.36 -12.19
CA VAL A 267 16.78 6.41 -10.89
C VAL A 267 15.96 5.68 -9.83
N HIS A 268 16.55 4.67 -9.18
CA HIS A 268 15.92 4.03 -8.04
C HIS A 268 15.86 5.00 -6.87
N ILE A 269 14.65 5.36 -6.47
CA ILE A 269 14.39 6.29 -5.36
C ILE A 269 14.26 5.57 -4.01
N GLY A 270 14.52 4.27 -3.99
CA GLY A 270 14.52 3.46 -2.77
C GLY A 270 13.16 3.53 -2.05
N PRO A 271 13.15 3.59 -0.71
CA PRO A 271 11.93 3.59 0.09
C PRO A 271 11.03 4.82 -0.13
N ASP A 272 11.57 5.94 -0.60
CA ASP A 272 10.80 7.17 -0.80
C ASP A 272 9.64 7.00 -1.78
N ARG A 273 9.74 6.04 -2.72
CA ARG A 273 8.63 5.70 -3.61
C ARG A 273 7.36 5.37 -2.85
N PHE A 274 7.46 4.71 -1.70
CA PHE A 274 6.28 4.32 -0.92
C PHE A 274 5.59 5.53 -0.28
N LYS A 275 6.33 6.62 0.02
CA LYS A 275 5.73 7.90 0.45
C LYS A 275 4.82 8.44 -0.64
N HIS A 276 5.32 8.45 -1.89
CA HIS A 276 4.58 8.97 -3.05
C HIS A 276 3.39 8.07 -3.42
N ILE A 277 3.59 6.75 -3.41
CA ILE A 277 2.53 5.76 -3.69
C ILE A 277 1.36 5.95 -2.73
N ASN A 278 1.64 6.00 -1.42
CA ASN A 278 0.61 6.17 -0.40
C ASN A 278 -0.04 7.55 -0.46
N ALA A 279 0.72 8.61 -0.73
CA ALA A 279 0.19 9.95 -0.88
C ALA A 279 -0.78 10.07 -2.06
N CYS A 280 -0.40 9.54 -3.23
CA CYS A 280 -1.25 9.49 -4.42
C CYS A 280 -2.52 8.66 -4.18
N ALA A 281 -2.39 7.46 -3.60
CA ALA A 281 -3.54 6.62 -3.26
C ALA A 281 -4.51 7.34 -2.32
N ARG A 282 -4.00 7.92 -1.23
CA ARG A 282 -4.81 8.67 -0.27
C ARG A 282 -5.51 9.87 -0.91
N ASP A 283 -4.81 10.66 -1.71
CA ASP A 283 -5.41 11.81 -2.40
C ASP A 283 -6.54 11.37 -3.34
N ALA A 284 -6.35 10.30 -4.12
CA ALA A 284 -7.39 9.75 -4.98
C ALA A 284 -8.61 9.27 -4.19
N ILE A 285 -8.40 8.56 -3.06
CA ILE A 285 -9.47 8.10 -2.16
C ILE A 285 -10.28 9.29 -1.62
N VAL A 286 -9.58 10.32 -1.11
CA VAL A 286 -10.19 11.52 -0.51
C VAL A 286 -10.97 12.32 -1.54
N LYS A 287 -10.39 12.57 -2.71
CA LYS A 287 -11.07 13.26 -3.83
C LYS A 287 -12.31 12.51 -4.31
N GLY A 288 -12.26 11.17 -4.27
CA GLY A 288 -13.38 10.31 -4.62
C GLY A 288 -14.49 10.28 -3.56
N GLY A 289 -14.23 10.85 -2.37
CA GLY A 289 -15.20 10.88 -1.28
C GLY A 289 -15.46 9.52 -0.65
N PHE A 290 -14.52 8.57 -0.78
CA PHE A 290 -14.66 7.19 -0.32
C PHE A 290 -14.41 6.99 1.20
N GLU A 291 -14.01 8.04 1.92
CA GLU A 291 -13.86 7.99 3.37
C GLU A 291 -15.21 7.73 4.08
N ILE A 292 -15.19 6.93 5.14
CA ILE A 292 -16.39 6.60 5.92
C ILE A 292 -17.00 7.86 6.54
N ALA A 293 -18.31 8.01 6.36
CA ALA A 293 -19.15 9.06 6.93
C ALA A 293 -19.15 9.15 8.48
N ASP A 294 -18.52 8.23 9.20
CA ASP A 294 -18.49 8.21 10.67
C ASP A 294 -17.52 9.25 11.26
N ALA A 295 -16.50 9.69 10.51
CA ALA A 295 -15.72 10.87 10.88
C ALA A 295 -16.58 12.15 10.88
N LYS A 296 -17.54 12.25 9.97
CA LYS A 296 -18.51 13.36 9.91
C LYS A 296 -19.54 13.30 11.04
N LYS A 297 -19.94 12.10 11.50
CA LYS A 297 -20.82 11.93 12.69
C LYS A 297 -20.09 12.26 14.00
N LYS A 298 -18.82 11.89 14.16
CA LYS A 298 -18.03 12.23 15.38
C LYS A 298 -17.79 13.74 15.51
N LYS A 299 -17.62 14.49 14.41
CA LYS A 299 -17.53 15.97 14.44
C LYS A 299 -18.86 16.66 14.78
N LYS A 300 -20.01 16.09 14.40
CA LYS A 300 -21.34 16.64 14.73
C LYS A 300 -21.78 16.43 16.18
N LYS A 301 -21.24 15.42 16.87
CA LYS A 301 -21.50 15.18 18.31
C LYS A 301 -20.63 16.02 19.27
N LYS A 302 -19.65 16.75 18.76
CA LYS A 302 -18.74 17.62 19.54
C LYS A 302 -19.00 19.12 19.35
N LYS A 303 -20.13 19.50 18.74
CA LYS A 303 -20.53 20.89 18.53
C LYS A 303 -21.87 21.18 19.18
#